data_AF-A0A8H3FFH4-F1
#
_entry.id   AF-A0A8H3FFH4-F1
#
_cell.length_a   1.000
_cell.length_b   1.000
_cell.length_c   1.000
_cell.angle_alpha   90.00
_cell.angle_beta   90.00
_cell.angle_gamma   90.00
#
_symmetry.space_group_name_H-M   'P 1'
#
loop_
_entity.id
_entity.type
_entity.pdbx_description
1 polymer ?
#
loop_
_entity_poly.entity_id
_entity_poly.type
_entity_poly.pdbx_seq_one_letter_code
_entity_poly.pdbx_strand_id
1 'polypeptide(L)'
;MHYDGSYASALSMVSHLEERPPIVLDIQHEMVDDGYPLLHTAAGRYLDDDFLKRKGELQHQLDEVRIQLTIAQQENENRVFAEDMENQGARIMTRLALGEQGRRRLNFDITAKSNEGNKRIQELAQQTRASPWGGERVRVPRTCRIGCDGEPVSGATMMIKLGLAVLKLIFQTVNDIFS
;
A
#
# COMPACT_ATOMS: atom_id res chain seq x y z
N MET A 1 -19.93 7.64 -24.23
CA MET A 1 -20.42 8.59 -23.21
C MET A 1 -19.67 9.90 -23.39
N HIS A 2 -20.38 11.02 -23.54
CA HIS A 2 -19.79 12.34 -23.73
C HIS A 2 -20.27 13.27 -22.60
N TYR A 3 -19.34 13.97 -21.95
CA TYR A 3 -19.66 14.94 -20.91
C TYR A 3 -20.03 16.27 -21.58
N ASP A 4 -21.25 16.74 -21.37
CA ASP A 4 -21.76 18.00 -21.93
C ASP A 4 -21.88 19.13 -20.88
N GLY A 5 -21.45 18.88 -19.64
CA GLY A 5 -21.57 19.84 -18.53
C GLY A 5 -22.93 19.86 -17.84
N SER A 6 -23.90 19.08 -18.32
CA SER A 6 -25.24 18.98 -17.73
C SER A 6 -25.25 18.09 -16.49
N TYR A 7 -26.12 18.42 -15.54
CA TYR A 7 -26.40 17.58 -14.36
C TYR A 7 -26.81 16.16 -14.76
N ALA A 8 -27.55 16.00 -15.86
CA ALA A 8 -27.98 14.70 -16.36
C ALA A 8 -26.81 13.84 -16.87
N SER A 9 -25.82 14.46 -17.53
CA SER A 9 -24.61 13.77 -17.99
C SER A 9 -23.72 13.36 -16.82
N ALA A 10 -23.55 14.26 -15.82
CA ALA A 10 -22.84 13.93 -14.59
C ALA A 10 -23.50 12.78 -13.81
N LEU A 11 -24.83 12.79 -13.69
CA LEU A 11 -25.59 11.73 -13.02
C LEU A 11 -25.49 10.39 -13.77
N SER A 12 -25.54 10.41 -15.10
CA SER A 12 -25.36 9.23 -15.94
C SER A 12 -23.94 8.64 -15.84
N MET A 13 -22.93 9.48 -15.63
CA MET A 13 -21.56 9.01 -15.37
C MET A 13 -21.41 8.38 -13.99
N VAL A 14 -21.98 9.00 -12.95
CA VAL A 14 -21.90 8.50 -11.57
C VAL A 14 -22.65 7.18 -11.42
N SER A 15 -23.86 7.07 -11.97
CA SER A 15 -24.63 5.82 -11.96
C SER A 15 -23.89 4.66 -12.65
N HIS A 16 -23.22 4.91 -13.77
CA HIS A 16 -22.37 3.90 -14.42
C HIS A 16 -21.11 3.53 -13.64
N LEU A 17 -20.65 4.38 -12.72
CA LEU A 17 -19.54 4.08 -11.83
C LEU A 17 -19.99 3.32 -10.58
N GLU A 18 -21.20 3.59 -10.06
CA GLU A 18 -21.81 2.83 -8.95
C GLU A 18 -22.19 1.40 -9.37
N GLU A 19 -22.59 1.18 -10.62
CA GLU A 19 -22.96 -0.14 -11.13
C GLU A 19 -21.77 -1.09 -11.35
N ARG A 20 -20.52 -0.58 -11.31
CA ARG A 20 -19.33 -1.41 -11.51
C ARG A 20 -18.80 -1.89 -10.16
N PRO A 21 -18.65 -3.21 -9.96
CA PRO A 21 -18.00 -3.70 -8.75
C PRO A 21 -16.57 -3.13 -8.72
N PRO A 22 -16.11 -2.59 -7.57
CA PRO A 22 -14.76 -2.07 -7.47
C PRO A 22 -13.79 -3.23 -7.68
N ILE A 23 -12.88 -3.07 -8.66
CA ILE A 23 -11.79 -4.02 -8.88
C ILE A 23 -10.76 -3.74 -7.79
N VAL A 24 -10.92 -4.40 -6.65
CA VAL A 24 -10.00 -4.33 -5.52
C VAL A 24 -9.09 -5.57 -5.60
N LEU A 25 -7.80 -5.39 -5.37
CA LEU A 25 -6.89 -6.53 -5.28
C LEU A 25 -7.22 -7.33 -4.00
N ASP A 26 -7.11 -8.66 -4.04
CA ASP A 26 -7.39 -9.50 -2.86
C ASP A 26 -6.57 -9.07 -1.64
N ILE A 27 -5.33 -8.64 -1.84
CA ILE A 27 -4.48 -8.11 -0.76
C ILE A 27 -5.02 -6.82 -0.13
N GLN A 28 -5.68 -5.97 -0.91
CA GLN A 28 -6.30 -4.75 -0.41
C GLN A 28 -7.56 -5.08 0.39
N HIS A 29 -8.35 -6.06 -0.06
CA HIS A 29 -9.47 -6.58 0.72
C HIS A 29 -9.00 -7.16 2.06
N GLU A 30 -8.00 -8.04 2.03
CA GLU A 30 -7.43 -8.66 3.23
C GLU A 30 -6.84 -7.62 4.20
N MET A 31 -6.15 -6.59 3.71
CA MET A 31 -5.51 -5.59 4.58
C MET A 31 -6.46 -4.51 5.08
N VAL A 32 -7.41 -4.08 4.26
CA VAL A 32 -8.27 -2.92 4.55
C VAL A 32 -9.58 -3.37 5.18
N ASP A 33 -10.22 -4.41 4.63
CA ASP A 33 -11.53 -4.86 5.07
C ASP A 33 -11.42 -5.89 6.19
N ASP A 34 -10.55 -6.90 6.03
CA ASP A 34 -10.33 -7.94 7.06
C ASP A 34 -9.31 -7.51 8.14
N GLY A 35 -8.57 -6.42 7.89
CA GLY A 35 -7.58 -5.91 8.83
C GLY A 35 -6.36 -6.81 9.01
N TYR A 36 -6.08 -7.71 8.07
CA TYR A 36 -4.90 -8.56 8.14
C TYR A 36 -3.62 -7.74 7.94
N PRO A 37 -2.61 -7.91 8.81
CA PRO A 37 -1.27 -7.36 8.54
C PRO A 37 -0.68 -8.02 7.28
N LEU A 38 0.18 -7.31 6.54
CA LEU A 38 0.70 -7.76 5.24
C LEU A 38 1.24 -9.21 5.30
N LEU A 39 2.02 -9.58 6.30
CA LEU A 39 2.57 -10.95 6.42
C LEU A 39 1.50 -12.05 6.53
N HIS A 40 0.30 -11.71 6.97
CA HIS A 40 -0.81 -12.64 7.13
C HIS A 40 -1.77 -12.61 5.93
N THR A 41 -1.52 -11.76 4.94
CA THR A 41 -2.21 -11.81 3.64
C THR A 41 -1.78 -13.04 2.85
N ALA A 42 -2.59 -13.50 1.90
CA ALA A 42 -2.22 -14.61 1.02
C ALA A 42 -0.92 -14.32 0.26
N ALA A 43 -0.79 -13.10 -0.27
CA ALA A 43 0.43 -12.65 -0.96
C ALA A 43 1.64 -12.55 -0.01
N GLY A 44 1.43 -12.06 1.21
CA GLY A 44 2.49 -11.95 2.21
C GLY A 44 3.01 -13.30 2.67
N ARG A 45 2.12 -14.28 2.92
CA ARG A 45 2.51 -15.66 3.24
C ARG A 45 3.31 -16.29 2.11
N TYR A 46 2.84 -16.16 0.87
CA TYR A 46 3.57 -16.67 -0.29
C TYR A 46 4.99 -16.09 -0.39
N LEU A 47 5.15 -14.78 -0.17
CA LEU A 47 6.46 -14.13 -0.19
C LEU A 47 7.34 -14.54 0.99
N ASP A 48 6.78 -14.74 2.19
CA ASP A 48 7.55 -15.22 3.35
C ASP A 48 8.01 -16.68 3.14
N ASP A 49 7.16 -17.53 2.58
CA ASP A 49 7.51 -18.91 2.22
C ASP A 49 8.62 -18.96 1.17
N ASP A 50 8.52 -18.18 0.08
CA ASP A 50 9.57 -18.09 -0.95
C ASP A 50 10.87 -17.52 -0.36
N PHE A 51 10.77 -16.53 0.54
CA PHE A 51 11.92 -15.99 1.24
C PHE A 51 12.61 -17.04 2.13
N LEU A 52 11.85 -17.79 2.94
CA LEU A 52 12.38 -18.85 3.80
C LEU A 52 13.03 -19.97 2.99
N LYS A 53 12.41 -20.35 1.87
CA LYS A 53 12.97 -21.34 0.94
C LYS A 53 14.32 -20.88 0.39
N ARG A 54 14.38 -19.68 -0.19
CA ARG A 54 15.63 -19.12 -0.74
C ARG A 54 16.70 -18.92 0.33
N LYS A 55 16.30 -18.53 1.54
CA LYS A 55 17.21 -18.45 2.69
C LYS A 55 17.84 -19.81 2.99
N GLY A 56 17.03 -20.88 3.02
CA GLY A 56 17.51 -22.25 3.20
C GLY A 56 18.49 -22.68 2.09
N GLU A 57 18.16 -22.39 0.84
CA GLU A 57 19.04 -22.68 -0.31
C GLU A 57 20.38 -21.94 -0.21
N LEU A 58 20.35 -20.64 0.14
CA LEU A 58 21.57 -19.85 0.33
C LEU A 58 22.40 -20.30 1.53
N GLN A 59 21.75 -20.73 2.62
CA GLN A 59 22.44 -21.29 3.78
C GLN A 59 23.14 -22.61 3.42
N HIS A 60 22.47 -23.48 2.68
CA HIS A 60 23.06 -24.72 2.18
C HIS A 60 24.28 -24.44 1.29
N GLN A 61 24.18 -23.50 0.35
CA GLN A 61 25.31 -23.09 -0.49
C GLN A 61 26.47 -22.53 0.34
N LEU A 62 26.17 -21.77 1.41
CA LEU A 62 27.21 -21.26 2.30
C LEU A 62 27.95 -22.38 3.02
N ASP A 63 27.24 -23.41 3.47
CA ASP A 63 27.83 -24.56 4.14
C ASP A 63 28.66 -25.42 3.17
N GLU A 64 28.20 -25.61 1.94
CA GLU A 64 28.99 -26.26 0.88
C GLU A 64 30.30 -25.51 0.59
N VAL A 65 30.22 -24.18 0.40
CA VAL A 65 31.41 -23.34 0.15
C VAL A 65 32.39 -23.41 1.32
N ARG A 66 31.90 -23.45 2.57
CA ARG A 66 32.75 -23.62 3.76
C ARG A 66 33.49 -24.96 3.78
N ILE A 67 32.81 -26.05 3.40
CA ILE A 67 33.44 -27.36 3.28
C ILE A 67 34.53 -27.33 2.22
N GLN A 68 34.24 -26.77 1.03
CA GLN A 68 35.21 -26.67 -0.05
C GLN A 68 36.43 -25.81 0.33
N LEU A 69 36.21 -24.70 1.04
CA LEU A 69 37.28 -23.85 1.55
C LEU A 69 38.17 -24.63 2.54
N THR A 70 37.57 -25.41 3.43
CA THR A 70 38.31 -26.21 4.42
C THR A 70 39.19 -27.25 3.73
N ILE A 71 38.66 -27.93 2.71
CA ILE A 71 39.42 -28.90 1.91
C ILE A 71 40.58 -28.20 1.17
N ALA A 72 40.31 -27.07 0.51
CA ALA A 72 41.32 -26.32 -0.23
C ALA A 72 42.46 -25.80 0.65
N GLN A 73 42.15 -25.35 1.87
CA GLN A 73 43.14 -24.94 2.86
C GLN A 73 43.99 -26.12 3.34
N GLN A 74 43.39 -27.31 3.43
CA GLN A 74 44.08 -28.52 3.86
C GLN A 74 45.01 -29.07 2.77
N GLU A 75 44.61 -28.96 1.50
CA GLU A 75 45.38 -29.39 0.34
C GLU A 75 46.50 -28.40 -0.04
N ASN A 76 46.52 -27.19 0.53
CA ASN A 76 47.60 -26.18 0.49
C ASN A 76 48.12 -25.77 -0.91
N GLU A 77 47.55 -26.30 -1.99
CA GLU A 77 48.08 -26.18 -3.35
C GLU A 77 47.36 -25.12 -4.20
N ASN A 78 46.19 -24.64 -3.80
CA ASN A 78 45.40 -23.70 -4.60
C ASN A 78 44.92 -22.47 -3.82
N ARG A 79 45.85 -21.54 -3.53
CA ARG A 79 45.52 -20.24 -2.93
C ARG A 79 44.46 -19.45 -3.72
N VAL A 80 44.51 -19.53 -5.05
CA VAL A 80 43.53 -18.87 -5.93
C VAL A 80 42.13 -19.46 -5.74
N PHE A 81 42.03 -20.79 -5.62
CA PHE A 81 40.75 -21.46 -5.38
C PHE A 81 40.18 -21.12 -3.99
N ALA A 82 41.02 -21.06 -2.95
CA ALA A 82 40.59 -20.64 -1.62
C ALA A 82 40.06 -19.20 -1.62
N GLU A 83 40.76 -18.27 -2.28
CA GLU A 83 40.31 -16.88 -2.44
C GLU A 83 38.98 -16.77 -3.20
N ASP A 84 38.80 -17.56 -4.26
CA ASP A 84 37.53 -17.62 -5.00
C ASP A 84 36.37 -18.14 -4.13
N MET A 85 36.60 -19.15 -3.29
CA MET A 85 35.59 -19.68 -2.37
C MET A 85 35.23 -18.68 -1.26
N GLU A 86 36.21 -17.97 -0.72
CA GLU A 86 35.96 -16.87 0.24
C GLU A 86 35.11 -15.77 -0.39
N ASN A 87 35.43 -15.37 -1.63
CA ASN A 87 34.66 -14.39 -2.37
C ASN A 87 33.22 -14.85 -2.65
N GLN A 88 33.03 -16.13 -2.99
CA GLN A 88 31.69 -16.72 -3.16
C GLN A 88 30.90 -16.71 -1.84
N GLY A 89 31.52 -17.13 -0.74
CA GLY A 89 30.91 -17.10 0.59
C GLY A 89 30.49 -15.69 1.01
N ALA A 90 31.35 -14.69 0.78
CA ALA A 90 31.06 -13.29 1.07
C ALA A 90 29.86 -12.75 0.26
N ARG A 91 29.75 -13.15 -1.02
CA ARG A 91 28.59 -12.79 -1.87
C ARG A 91 27.29 -13.41 -1.35
N ILE A 92 27.32 -14.68 -0.96
CA ILE A 92 26.17 -15.38 -0.39
C ILE A 92 25.72 -14.73 0.92
N MET A 93 26.66 -14.44 1.82
CA MET A 93 26.40 -13.74 3.08
C MET A 93 25.78 -12.36 2.85
N THR A 94 26.29 -11.60 1.87
CA THR A 94 25.73 -10.28 1.53
C THR A 94 24.29 -10.39 1.06
N ARG A 95 23.97 -11.40 0.23
CA ARG A 95 22.60 -11.65 -0.24
C ARG A 95 21.65 -12.02 0.91
N LEU A 96 22.11 -12.87 1.83
CA LEU A 96 21.36 -13.22 3.04
C LEU A 96 21.07 -11.98 3.91
N ALA A 97 22.08 -11.16 4.16
CA ALA A 97 21.95 -9.96 4.97
C ALA A 97 20.98 -8.94 4.34
N LEU A 98 21.09 -8.68 3.03
CA LEU A 98 20.19 -7.79 2.30
C LEU A 98 18.75 -8.32 2.33
N GLY A 99 18.55 -9.62 2.15
CA GLY A 99 17.25 -10.25 2.23
C GLY A 99 16.61 -10.08 3.60
N GLU A 100 17.35 -10.36 4.68
CA GLU A 100 16.84 -10.19 6.05
C GLU A 100 16.54 -8.72 6.39
N GLN A 101 17.37 -7.79 5.95
CA GLN A 101 17.13 -6.36 6.13
C GLN A 101 15.86 -5.93 5.39
N GLY A 102 15.67 -6.37 4.14
CA GLY A 102 14.47 -6.11 3.36
C GLY A 102 13.22 -6.61 4.06
N ARG A 103 13.23 -7.85 4.57
CA ARG A 103 12.11 -8.44 5.32
C ARG A 103 11.78 -7.64 6.58
N ARG A 104 12.79 -7.24 7.36
CA ARG A 104 12.60 -6.43 8.58
C ARG A 104 12.03 -5.05 8.26
N ARG A 105 12.54 -4.40 7.21
CA ARG A 105 12.10 -3.08 6.79
C ARG A 105 10.64 -3.08 6.37
N LEU A 106 10.21 -4.07 5.58
CA LEU A 106 8.80 -4.22 5.19
C LEU A 106 7.90 -4.33 6.42
N ASN A 107 8.27 -5.15 7.40
CA ASN A 107 7.48 -5.30 8.64
C ASN A 107 7.38 -3.99 9.43
N PHE A 108 8.48 -3.24 9.53
CA PHE A 108 8.51 -1.97 10.23
C PHE A 108 7.68 -0.90 9.53
N ASP A 109 7.94 -0.67 8.23
CA ASP A 109 7.30 0.38 7.43
C ASP A 109 5.77 0.19 7.41
N ILE A 110 5.31 -1.06 7.32
CA ILE A 110 3.87 -1.40 7.30
C ILE A 110 3.23 -1.15 8.66
N THR A 111 3.88 -1.56 9.75
CA THR A 111 3.37 -1.31 11.11
C THR A 111 3.29 0.19 11.39
N ALA A 112 4.32 0.94 10.98
CA ALA A 112 4.35 2.39 11.13
C ALA A 112 3.22 3.07 10.33
N LYS A 113 3.05 2.67 9.06
CA LYS A 113 2.01 3.23 8.17
C LYS A 113 0.60 2.86 8.59
N SER A 114 0.38 1.63 9.06
CA SER A 114 -0.91 1.22 9.63
C SER A 114 -1.26 2.04 10.87
N ASN A 115 -0.31 2.24 11.78
CA ASN A 115 -0.51 3.07 12.97
C ASN A 115 -0.75 4.55 12.63
N GLU A 116 -0.03 5.09 11.64
CA GLU A 116 -0.23 6.46 11.15
C GLU A 116 -1.63 6.62 10.54
N GLY A 117 -2.06 5.69 9.70
CA GLY A 117 -3.41 5.66 9.11
C GLY A 117 -4.50 5.58 10.18
N ASN A 118 -4.36 4.67 11.14
CA ASN A 118 -5.30 4.50 12.24
C ASN A 118 -5.44 5.76 13.10
N LYS A 119 -4.33 6.44 13.41
CA LYS A 119 -4.36 7.73 14.11
C LYS A 119 -5.12 8.78 13.33
N ARG A 120 -4.86 8.90 12.02
CA ARG A 120 -5.53 9.88 11.16
C ARG A 120 -7.03 9.63 11.05
N ILE A 121 -7.46 8.36 11.00
CA ILE A 121 -8.87 7.98 11.04
C ILE A 121 -9.49 8.39 12.38
N GLN A 122 -8.81 8.16 13.50
CA GLN A 122 -9.30 8.57 14.82
C GLN A 122 -9.41 10.09 14.95
N GLU A 123 -8.42 10.84 14.46
CA GLU A 123 -8.43 12.31 14.45
C GLU A 123 -9.60 12.84 13.62
N LEU A 124 -9.82 12.30 12.41
CA LEU A 124 -10.95 12.66 11.56
C LEU A 124 -12.30 12.31 12.23
N ALA A 125 -12.40 11.14 12.86
CA ALA A 125 -13.62 10.75 13.58
C ALA A 125 -13.91 11.68 14.77
N GLN A 126 -12.88 12.15 15.48
CA GLN A 126 -13.00 13.10 16.57
C GLN A 126 -13.37 14.50 16.08
N GLN A 127 -12.76 14.98 14.98
CA GLN A 127 -13.15 16.24 14.34
C GLN A 127 -14.60 16.22 13.85
N THR A 128 -15.04 15.08 13.31
CA THR A 128 -16.43 14.89 12.87
C THR A 128 -17.40 14.85 14.06
N ARG A 129 -16.99 14.35 15.24
CA ARG A 129 -17.80 14.38 16.49
C ARG A 129 -17.77 15.72 17.22
N ALA A 130 -16.71 16.51 17.07
CA ALA A 130 -16.52 17.79 17.77
C ALA A 130 -17.23 18.97 17.09
N SER A 131 -17.77 18.81 15.88
CA SER A 131 -18.61 19.83 15.24
C SER A 131 -20.07 19.68 15.70
N PRO A 132 -20.66 20.64 16.45
CA PRO A 132 -22.05 20.56 16.92
C PRO A 132 -23.07 20.83 15.81
N TRP A 133 -22.63 21.17 14.60
CA TRP A 133 -23.49 21.41 13.46
C TRP A 133 -22.96 20.64 12.26
N GLY A 134 -23.73 19.64 11.81
CA GLY A 134 -23.59 19.12 10.46
C GLY A 134 -23.63 20.30 9.47
N GLY A 135 -22.61 20.42 8.63
CA GLY A 135 -22.57 21.40 7.55
C GLY A 135 -21.50 22.49 7.69
N GLU A 136 -20.23 22.11 7.84
CA GLU A 136 -19.16 23.04 7.47
C GLU A 136 -19.10 23.13 5.94
N ARG A 137 -19.72 24.20 5.40
CA ARG A 137 -19.59 24.56 3.98
C ARG A 137 -18.11 24.86 3.72
N VAL A 138 -17.42 23.90 3.10
CA VAL A 138 -16.13 24.13 2.45
C VAL A 138 -16.28 25.39 1.60
N ARG A 139 -15.60 26.47 2.00
CA ARG A 139 -15.61 27.74 1.27
C ARG A 139 -14.78 27.54 -0.01
N VAL A 140 -15.45 27.11 -1.07
CA VAL A 140 -14.89 27.15 -2.42
C VAL A 140 -14.73 28.63 -2.81
N PRO A 141 -13.56 29.08 -3.30
CA PRO A 141 -13.35 30.47 -3.69
C PRO A 141 -14.40 30.90 -4.72
N ARG A 142 -15.15 31.96 -4.40
CA ARG A 142 -16.16 32.54 -5.30
C ARG A 142 -15.49 33.32 -6.42
N THR A 143 -15.27 32.67 -7.55
CA THR A 143 -15.22 33.35 -8.86
C THR A 143 -16.23 32.68 -9.77
N CYS A 144 -17.50 33.05 -9.63
CA CYS A 144 -18.48 33.07 -10.71
C CYS A 144 -19.74 33.78 -10.19
N ARG A 145 -19.89 35.02 -10.66
CA ARG A 145 -21.06 35.87 -10.54
C ARG A 145 -22.05 35.38 -11.60
N ILE A 146 -23.19 34.79 -11.22
CA ILE A 146 -24.49 34.82 -11.91
C ILE A 146 -25.53 34.34 -10.89
N GLY A 147 -26.60 35.12 -10.75
CA GLY A 147 -27.59 35.00 -9.68
C GLY A 147 -28.46 33.74 -9.76
N CYS A 148 -28.99 33.35 -8.61
CA CYS A 148 -30.15 32.47 -8.49
C CYS A 148 -30.91 32.90 -7.23
N ASP A 149 -32.12 33.40 -7.46
CA ASP A 149 -33.18 33.53 -6.48
C ASP A 149 -33.55 32.16 -5.90
N GLY A 150 -34.08 32.17 -4.68
CA GLY A 150 -34.20 30.99 -3.84
C GLY A 150 -35.30 30.01 -4.25
N GLU A 151 -34.98 28.72 -4.09
CA GLU A 151 -35.92 27.66 -3.71
C GLU A 151 -35.22 26.63 -2.80
N PRO A 152 -35.93 26.00 -1.83
CA PRO A 152 -35.34 25.07 -0.87
C PRO A 152 -35.19 23.67 -1.48
N VAL A 153 -33.95 23.19 -1.61
CA VAL A 153 -33.68 21.85 -2.16
C VAL A 153 -33.71 20.78 -1.06
N SER A 154 -34.62 19.83 -1.24
CA SER A 154 -34.88 18.65 -0.41
C SER A 154 -33.64 17.77 -0.14
N GLY A 155 -33.61 17.11 1.02
CA GLY A 155 -32.46 16.41 1.63
C GLY A 155 -31.84 15.25 0.84
N ALA A 156 -32.46 14.79 -0.25
CA ALA A 156 -31.89 13.75 -1.10
C ALA A 156 -30.63 14.21 -1.87
N THR A 157 -30.55 15.51 -2.19
CA THR A 157 -29.41 16.10 -2.93
C THR A 157 -28.15 16.27 -2.06
N MET A 158 -28.29 16.14 -0.74
CA MET A 158 -27.19 16.29 0.22
C MET A 158 -26.36 15.00 0.37
N MET A 159 -27.01 13.84 0.28
CA MET A 159 -26.37 12.52 0.40
C MET A 159 -25.43 12.22 -0.79
N ILE A 160 -25.82 12.61 -2.00
CA ILE A 160 -25.02 12.41 -3.22
C ILE A 160 -23.75 13.29 -3.19
N LYS A 161 -23.82 14.49 -2.62
CA LYS A 161 -22.66 15.39 -2.49
C LYS A 161 -21.64 14.93 -1.46
N LEU A 162 -22.07 14.22 -0.42
CA LEU A 162 -21.18 13.57 0.55
C LEU A 162 -20.46 12.37 -0.08
N GLY A 163 -21.18 11.53 -0.83
CA GLY A 163 -20.59 10.38 -1.53
C GLY A 163 -19.49 10.80 -2.52
N LEU A 164 -19.73 11.84 -3.31
CA LEU A 164 -18.75 12.34 -4.28
C LEU A 164 -17.50 12.97 -3.64
N ALA A 165 -17.64 13.57 -2.46
CA ALA A 165 -16.54 14.20 -1.73
C ALA A 165 -15.60 13.16 -1.11
N VAL A 166 -16.15 12.05 -0.59
CA VAL A 166 -15.38 10.93 -0.04
C VAL A 166 -14.63 10.21 -1.17
N LEU A 167 -15.27 9.97 -2.32
CA LEU A 167 -14.62 9.37 -3.48
C LEU A 167 -13.47 10.23 -4.04
N LYS A 168 -13.61 11.56 -4.05
CA LYS A 168 -12.52 12.46 -4.45
C LYS A 168 -11.33 12.43 -3.49
N LEU A 169 -11.58 12.34 -2.19
CA LEU A 169 -10.51 12.27 -1.19
C LEU A 169 -9.70 10.97 -1.30
N ILE A 170 -10.39 9.86 -1.60
CA ILE A 170 -9.77 8.54 -1.82
C ILE A 170 -8.95 8.55 -3.12
N PHE A 171 -9.47 9.14 -4.21
CA PHE A 171 -8.73 9.22 -5.47
C PHE A 171 -7.46 10.09 -5.38
N GLN A 172 -7.49 11.16 -4.59
CA GLN A 172 -6.31 12.02 -4.37
C GLN A 172 -5.24 11.33 -3.53
N THR A 173 -5.63 10.55 -2.52
CA THR A 173 -4.67 9.81 -1.69
C THR A 173 -4.02 8.64 -2.45
N VAL A 174 -4.75 8.00 -3.37
CA VAL A 174 -4.18 6.92 -4.20
C VAL A 174 -3.18 7.48 -5.23
N ASN A 175 -3.43 8.65 -5.80
CA ASN A 175 -2.54 9.26 -6.79
C ASN A 175 -1.21 9.76 -6.19
N ASP A 176 -1.22 10.20 -4.92
CA ASP A 176 -0.03 10.65 -4.19
C ASP A 176 0.85 9.48 -3.70
N ILE A 177 0.34 8.25 -3.70
CA ILE A 177 1.09 7.04 -3.32
C ILE A 177 1.84 6.43 -4.51
N PHE A 178 1.41 6.73 -5.75
CA PHE A 178 1.92 6.14 -6.99
C PHE A 178 2.74 7.10 -7.87
N SER A 179 3.03 8.32 -7.40
CA SER A 179 3.95 9.28 -8.03
C SER A 179 5.24 9.44 -7.25
#